data_AF-A0A7V2T7T0-F1
#
_entry.id   AF-A0A7V2T7T0-F1
#
_cell.length_a   1.000
_cell.length_b   1.000
_cell.length_c   1.000
_cell.angle_alpha   90.00
_cell.angle_beta   90.00
_cell.angle_gamma   90.00
#
_symmetry.space_group_name_H-M   'P 1'
#
loop_
_entity.id
_entity.type
_entity.pdbx_description
1 polymer ?
#
loop_
_entity_poly.entity_id
_entity_poly.type
_entity_poly.pdbx_seq_one_letter_code
_entity_poly.pdbx_strand_id
1 'polypeptide(L)'
;MRVFTASLATETNTFSPVPTDRLAFETAFYAPPGAHPDTPTLCSAVIPVLRRRAAADPSLEVVEGTAAWAEPGGLVRRDVYEGLRDEILGQLRAAMPVDCVVLGLHGAMVARGLDDCEGDLLARVR
;
A
#
# COMPACT_ATOMS: atom_id res chain seq x y z
N MET A 1 -4.39 1.54 21.76
CA MET A 1 -3.61 0.85 20.73
C MET A 1 -3.57 1.72 19.50
N ARG A 2 -2.39 1.97 18.94
CA ARG A 2 -2.19 2.85 17.80
C ARG A 2 -1.71 2.03 16.60
N VAL A 3 -2.48 2.01 15.53
CA VAL A 3 -2.27 1.15 14.37
C VAL A 3 -2.00 1.99 13.14
N PHE A 4 -0.92 1.70 12.43
CA PHE A 4 -0.71 2.24 11.08
C PHE A 4 -1.32 1.29 10.04
N THR A 5 -2.00 1.83 9.04
CA THR A 5 -2.56 1.06 7.93
C THR A 5 -2.26 1.70 6.59
N ALA A 6 -1.92 0.89 5.58
CA ALA A 6 -1.65 1.34 4.21
C ALA A 6 -1.92 0.21 3.22
N SER A 7 -1.92 0.51 1.92
CA SER A 7 -2.11 -0.50 0.87
C SER A 7 -1.23 -0.23 -0.33
N LEU A 8 -0.58 -1.27 -0.86
CA LEU A 8 0.17 -1.20 -2.11
C LEU A 8 -0.02 -2.52 -2.86
N ALA A 9 -0.65 -2.46 -4.03
CA ALA A 9 -1.06 -3.67 -4.73
C ALA A 9 -0.97 -3.55 -6.24
N THR A 10 -0.52 -4.61 -6.89
CA THR A 10 -0.77 -4.92 -8.31
C THR A 10 -0.39 -6.39 -8.51
N GLU A 11 -0.88 -6.99 -9.59
CA GLU A 11 -0.46 -8.32 -10.02
C GLU A 11 0.50 -8.17 -11.21
N THR A 12 1.63 -8.87 -11.17
CA THR A 12 2.62 -8.80 -12.26
C THR A 12 2.64 -10.04 -13.13
N ASN A 13 2.44 -9.84 -14.43
CA ASN A 13 2.75 -10.80 -15.48
C ASN A 13 4.14 -10.49 -16.06
N THR A 14 5.15 -11.28 -15.68
CA THR A 14 6.54 -11.10 -16.11
C THR A 14 6.79 -11.31 -17.61
N PHE A 15 5.82 -11.86 -18.35
CA PHE A 15 5.89 -12.02 -19.81
C PHE A 15 5.30 -10.82 -20.57
N SER A 16 4.60 -9.91 -19.88
CA SER A 16 4.04 -8.73 -20.53
C SER A 16 5.14 -7.73 -20.91
N PRO A 17 5.17 -7.25 -22.16
CA PRO A 17 6.15 -6.27 -22.60
C PRO A 17 5.83 -4.84 -22.13
N VAL A 18 4.63 -4.59 -21.59
CA VAL A 18 4.18 -3.26 -21.16
C VAL A 18 4.48 -3.08 -19.67
N PRO A 19 5.44 -2.22 -19.29
CA PRO A 19 5.77 -1.99 -17.89
C PRO A 19 4.66 -1.23 -17.17
N THR A 20 4.48 -1.52 -15.88
CA THR A 20 3.59 -0.75 -15.00
C THR A 20 4.34 0.45 -14.45
N ASP A 21 3.87 1.66 -14.75
CA ASP A 21 4.47 2.92 -14.32
C ASP A 21 3.64 3.63 -13.23
N ARG A 22 4.07 4.83 -12.83
CA ARG A 22 3.39 5.62 -11.79
C ARG A 22 1.96 6.01 -12.23
N LEU A 23 1.78 6.35 -13.50
CA LEU A 23 0.48 6.75 -14.02
C LEU A 23 -0.54 5.62 -13.89
N ALA A 24 -0.11 4.36 -14.08
CA ALA A 24 -0.97 3.20 -13.87
C ALA A 24 -1.57 3.10 -12.46
N PHE A 25 -0.84 3.54 -11.42
CA PHE A 25 -1.38 3.63 -10.05
C PHE A 25 -2.29 4.85 -9.89
N GLU A 26 -1.90 6.00 -10.44
CA GLU A 26 -2.66 7.25 -10.30
C GLU A 26 -4.02 7.22 -11.00
N THR A 27 -4.12 6.53 -12.14
CA THR A 27 -5.37 6.43 -12.91
C THR A 27 -6.27 5.30 -12.45
N ALA A 28 -5.70 4.20 -11.93
CA ALA A 28 -6.48 3.08 -11.43
C ALA A 28 -7.00 3.36 -10.02
N PHE A 29 -6.10 3.52 -9.04
CA PHE A 29 -6.46 3.92 -7.70
C PHE A 29 -5.26 4.46 -6.92
N TYR A 30 -5.31 5.74 -6.57
CA TYR A 30 -4.37 6.36 -5.65
C TYR A 30 -5.14 7.22 -4.64
N ALA A 31 -4.96 6.91 -3.37
CA ALA A 31 -5.50 7.68 -2.26
C ALA A 31 -4.38 8.01 -1.26
N PRO A 32 -3.98 9.29 -1.11
CA PRO A 32 -3.07 9.69 -0.04
C PRO A 32 -3.72 9.53 1.35
N PRO A 33 -2.95 9.71 2.45
CA PRO A 33 -3.47 9.65 3.82
C PRO A 33 -4.79 10.38 4.02
N GLY A 34 -5.79 9.69 4.58
CA GLY A 34 -7.12 10.24 4.87
C GLY A 34 -8.02 10.47 3.65
N ALA A 35 -7.55 10.20 2.43
CA ALA A 35 -8.35 10.36 1.21
C ALA A 35 -8.97 9.05 0.70
N HIS A 36 -8.71 7.92 1.37
CA HIS A 36 -9.26 6.63 0.97
C HIS A 36 -10.80 6.61 1.15
N PRO A 37 -11.59 6.26 0.12
CA PRO A 37 -13.05 6.23 0.21
C PRO A 37 -13.56 5.18 1.21
N ASP A 38 -14.83 5.23 1.59
CA ASP A 38 -15.40 4.19 2.46
C ASP A 38 -15.61 2.85 1.73
N THR A 39 -15.71 2.89 0.40
CA THR A 39 -15.78 1.71 -0.46
C THR A 39 -14.43 1.00 -0.47
N PRO A 40 -14.35 -0.28 -0.06
CA PRO A 40 -13.13 -1.07 -0.22
C PRO A 40 -12.75 -1.23 -1.69
N THR A 41 -11.47 -1.08 -2.03
CA THR A 41 -10.96 -1.26 -3.40
C THR A 41 -9.85 -2.32 -3.42
N LEU A 42 -10.06 -3.42 -4.16
CA LEU A 42 -9.17 -4.61 -4.19
C LEU A 42 -8.53 -4.94 -2.84
N CYS A 43 -7.26 -4.58 -2.64
CA CYS A 43 -6.44 -4.94 -1.48
C CYS A 43 -6.49 -3.91 -0.34
N SER A 44 -7.23 -2.81 -0.47
CA SER A 44 -7.22 -1.71 0.49
C SER A 44 -8.30 -1.79 1.57
N ALA A 45 -9.08 -2.88 1.62
CA ALA A 45 -10.19 -3.05 2.56
C ALA A 45 -9.78 -2.88 4.04
N VAL A 46 -8.50 -3.12 4.35
CA VAL A 46 -7.92 -2.89 5.69
C VAL A 46 -8.14 -1.45 6.19
N ILE A 47 -8.16 -0.45 5.30
CA ILE A 47 -8.33 0.96 5.66
C ILE A 47 -9.76 1.24 6.16
N PRO A 48 -10.83 1.10 5.35
CA PRO A 48 -12.19 1.40 5.82
C PRO A 48 -12.67 0.43 6.90
N VAL A 49 -12.11 -0.78 7.00
CA VAL A 49 -12.39 -1.69 8.13
C VAL A 49 -11.77 -1.16 9.43
N LEU A 50 -10.50 -0.77 9.44
CA LEU A 50 -9.85 -0.24 10.64
C LEU A 50 -10.42 1.12 11.04
N ARG A 51 -10.73 2.00 10.08
CA ARG A 51 -11.42 3.27 10.32
C ARG A 51 -12.74 3.07 11.06
N ARG A 52 -13.59 2.15 10.58
CA ARG A 52 -14.86 1.81 11.24
C ARG A 52 -14.66 1.22 12.63
N ARG A 53 -13.61 0.40 12.82
CA ARG A 53 -13.27 -0.16 14.13
C ARG A 53 -12.84 0.93 15.11
N ALA A 54 -12.01 1.88 14.67
CA ALA A 54 -11.58 3.02 15.50
C ALA A 54 -12.75 3.92 15.89
N ALA A 55 -13.71 4.13 14.98
CA ALA A 55 -14.93 4.88 15.29
C ALA A 55 -15.80 4.21 16.36
N ALA A 56 -15.75 2.88 16.48
CA ALA A 56 -16.50 2.11 17.47
C ALA A 56 -15.73 1.85 18.78
N ASP A 57 -14.41 2.04 18.79
CA ASP A 57 -13.54 1.76 19.93
C ASP A 57 -12.59 2.95 20.18
N PRO A 58 -12.91 3.82 21.17
CA PRO A 58 -12.09 4.99 21.50
C PRO A 58 -10.67 4.65 21.96
N SER A 59 -10.39 3.39 22.32
CA SER A 59 -9.04 2.95 22.69
C SER A 59 -8.16 2.62 21.49
N LEU A 60 -8.73 2.57 20.28
CA LEU A 60 -8.05 2.31 19.02
C LEU A 60 -7.85 3.60 18.23
N GLU A 61 -6.60 4.00 18.06
CA GLU A 61 -6.20 5.05 17.13
C GLU A 61 -5.70 4.41 15.83
N VAL A 62 -6.18 4.90 14.68
CA VAL A 62 -5.74 4.43 13.35
C VAL A 62 -5.13 5.59 12.58
N VAL A 63 -3.89 5.39 12.12
CA VAL A 63 -3.19 6.30 11.22
C VAL A 63 -3.19 5.70 9.82
N GLU A 64 -3.80 6.39 8.87
CA GLU A 64 -3.86 5.97 7.48
C GLU A 64 -2.65 6.49 6.71
N GLY A 65 -1.93 5.58 6.06
CA GLY A 65 -0.98 5.86 4.99
C GLY A 65 -1.64 5.82 3.62
N THR A 66 -0.81 5.93 2.58
CA THR A 66 -1.23 5.84 1.18
C THR A 66 -1.81 4.46 0.86
N ALA A 67 -2.86 4.47 0.06
CA ALA A 67 -3.39 3.30 -0.62
C ALA A 67 -3.22 3.48 -2.13
N ALA A 68 -2.52 2.56 -2.77
CA ALA A 68 -2.31 2.59 -4.20
C ALA A 68 -2.53 1.20 -4.81
N TRP A 69 -3.20 1.18 -5.96
CA TRP A 69 -3.35 -0.01 -6.78
C TRP A 69 -3.26 0.32 -8.27
N ALA A 70 -2.69 -0.61 -9.04
CA ALA A 70 -2.66 -0.59 -10.49
C ALA A 70 -3.21 -1.90 -11.07
N GLU A 71 -3.89 -1.81 -12.20
CA GLU A 71 -4.37 -2.96 -12.98
C GLU A 71 -3.25 -3.98 -13.24
N PRO A 72 -3.57 -5.29 -13.32
CA PRO A 72 -2.59 -6.32 -13.65
C PRO A 72 -1.81 -5.99 -14.94
N GLY A 73 -0.48 -6.05 -14.86
CA GLY A 73 0.38 -5.53 -15.92
C GLY A 73 1.73 -6.23 -15.99
N GLY A 74 2.67 -5.65 -16.75
CA GLY A 74 4.05 -6.12 -16.76
C GLY A 74 4.81 -5.73 -15.50
N LEU A 75 6.13 -5.91 -15.55
CA LEU A 75 7.02 -5.53 -14.45
C LEU A 75 6.78 -4.09 -14.03
N VAL A 76 6.61 -3.87 -12.74
CA VAL A 76 6.58 -2.52 -12.17
C VAL A 76 7.96 -1.89 -12.39
N ARG A 77 7.98 -0.65 -12.85
CA ARG A 77 9.24 0.09 -12.91
C ARG A 77 9.84 0.21 -11.51
N ARG A 78 11.15 -0.03 -11.38
CA ARG A 78 11.85 -0.07 -10.08
C ARG A 78 11.65 1.23 -9.29
N ASP A 79 11.85 2.36 -9.95
CA ASP A 79 11.71 3.70 -9.36
C ASP A 79 10.27 4.00 -8.89
N VAL A 80 9.26 3.43 -9.57
CA VAL A 80 7.85 3.59 -9.19
C VAL A 80 7.54 2.80 -7.92
N TYR A 81 7.96 1.53 -7.88
CA TYR A 81 7.84 0.72 -6.66
C TYR A 81 8.56 1.38 -5.48
N GLU A 82 9.83 1.76 -5.66
CA GLU A 82 10.62 2.38 -4.59
C GLU A 82 10.00 3.70 -4.14
N GLY A 83 9.50 4.53 -5.05
CA GLY A 83 8.80 5.76 -4.71
C GLY A 83 7.56 5.53 -3.84
N LEU A 84 6.68 4.61 -4.23
CA LEU A 84 5.48 4.28 -3.46
C LEU A 84 5.81 3.60 -2.11
N ARG A 85 6.81 2.71 -2.10
CA ARG A 85 7.33 2.07 -0.89
C ARG A 85 7.86 3.12 0.09
N ASP A 86 8.73 4.01 -0.39
CA ASP A 86 9.38 5.01 0.45
C ASP A 86 8.40 6.08 0.94
N GLU A 87 7.36 6.38 0.16
CA GLU A 87 6.23 7.21 0.57
C GLU A 87 5.50 6.59 1.77
N ILE A 88 5.08 5.32 1.68
CA ILE A 88 4.41 4.60 2.78
C ILE A 88 5.32 4.49 4.00
N LEU A 89 6.60 4.15 3.81
CA LEU A 89 7.56 4.07 4.91
C LEU A 89 7.82 5.44 5.57
N GLY A 90 7.80 6.52 4.77
CA GLY A 90 7.88 7.89 5.29
C GLY A 90 6.71 8.25 6.19
N GLN A 91 5.50 7.85 5.78
CA GLN A 91 4.28 8.05 6.56
C GLN A 91 4.28 7.21 7.84
N LEU A 92 4.73 5.96 7.77
CA LEU A 92 4.90 5.11 8.96
C LEU A 92 5.90 5.75 9.94
N ARG A 93 7.05 6.22 9.45
CA ARG A 93 8.06 6.92 10.28
C ARG A 93 7.48 8.16 10.95
N ALA A 94 6.73 8.98 10.20
CA ALA A 94 6.07 10.16 10.75
C ALA A 94 4.95 9.80 11.74
N ALA A 95 4.33 8.63 11.57
CA ALA A 95 3.33 8.13 12.49
C ALA A 95 3.98 7.72 13.82
N MET A 96 5.15 7.07 13.85
CA MET A 96 5.73 6.44 15.06
C MET A 96 5.59 7.24 16.38
N PRO A 97 5.37 6.57 17.54
CA PRO A 97 5.32 5.12 17.73
C PRO A 97 3.95 4.50 17.42
N VAL A 98 3.95 3.29 16.84
CA VAL A 98 2.73 2.48 16.61
C VAL A 98 2.88 1.12 17.26
N ASP A 99 1.76 0.55 17.71
CA ASP A 99 1.69 -0.79 18.31
C ASP A 99 1.58 -1.89 17.25
N CYS A 100 1.04 -1.56 16.07
CA CYS A 100 0.81 -2.51 14.98
C CYS A 100 0.85 -1.81 13.62
N VAL A 101 1.26 -2.56 12.60
CA VAL A 101 1.18 -2.18 11.19
C VAL A 101 0.30 -3.21 10.48
N VAL A 102 -0.75 -2.75 9.80
CA VAL A 102 -1.66 -3.60 9.01
C VAL A 102 -1.59 -3.16 7.56
N LEU A 103 -1.12 -4.03 6.66
CA LEU A 103 -0.94 -3.70 5.25
C LEU A 103 -1.88 -4.49 4.36
N GLY A 104 -2.50 -3.80 3.42
CA GLY A 104 -3.21 -4.37 2.29
C GLY A 104 -2.26 -4.62 1.12
N LEU A 105 -1.93 -5.88 0.84
CA LEU A 105 -0.97 -6.28 -0.19
C LEU A 105 -1.59 -7.27 -1.16
N HIS A 106 -1.10 -7.30 -2.40
CA HIS A 106 -1.54 -8.31 -3.38
C HIS A 106 -0.83 -9.65 -3.15
N GLY A 107 0.49 -9.62 -2.97
CA GLY A 107 1.34 -10.81 -2.81
C GLY A 107 1.96 -11.33 -4.11
N ALA A 108 1.86 -10.58 -5.22
CA ALA A 108 2.39 -10.97 -6.52
C ALA A 108 2.97 -9.78 -7.31
N MET A 109 3.40 -8.73 -6.60
CA MET A 109 4.02 -7.58 -7.24
C MET A 109 5.49 -7.88 -7.53
N VAL A 110 5.89 -7.71 -8.79
CA VAL A 110 7.28 -7.86 -9.22
C VAL A 110 7.74 -6.55 -9.86
N ALA A 111 8.81 -5.98 -9.34
CA ALA A 111 9.45 -4.82 -9.92
C ALA A 111 10.67 -5.23 -10.75
N ARG A 112 11.09 -4.38 -11.69
CA ARG A 112 12.32 -4.63 -12.45
C ARG A 112 13.51 -4.78 -11.51
N GLY A 113 14.12 -5.97 -11.49
CA GLY A 113 15.27 -6.29 -10.65
C GLY A 113 14.92 -6.59 -9.18
N LEU A 114 13.64 -6.79 -8.85
CA LEU A 114 13.20 -7.27 -7.53
C LEU A 114 11.95 -8.12 -7.65
N ASP A 115 12.09 -9.38 -7.27
CA ASP A 115 11.04 -10.38 -7.40
C ASP A 115 10.02 -10.35 -6.26
N ASP A 116 10.42 -9.85 -5.09
CA ASP A 116 9.59 -9.83 -3.88
C ASP A 116 9.43 -8.41 -3.34
N CYS A 117 8.51 -7.66 -3.94
CA CYS A 117 8.17 -6.29 -3.55
C CYS A 117 7.53 -6.23 -2.15
N GLU A 118 6.63 -7.15 -1.84
CA GLU A 118 5.98 -7.24 -0.54
C GLU A 118 6.99 -7.59 0.56
N GLY A 119 7.93 -8.50 0.31
CA GLY A 119 9.01 -8.84 1.21
C GLY A 119 9.97 -7.69 1.48
N ASP A 120 10.40 -6.94 0.44
CA ASP A 120 11.24 -5.74 0.63
C ASP A 120 10.51 -4.67 1.46
N LEU A 121 9.21 -4.45 1.23
CA LEU A 121 8.41 -3.53 2.05
C LEU A 121 8.32 -4.00 3.50
N LEU A 122 7.95 -5.27 3.73
CA LEU A 122 7.80 -5.83 5.08
C LEU A 122 9.12 -5.92 5.85
N ALA A 123 10.25 -6.09 5.16
CA ALA A 123 11.57 -6.07 5.78
C ALA A 123 11.95 -4.68 6.29
N ARG A 124 11.49 -3.61 5.62
CA ARG A 124 11.76 -2.21 6.00
C ARG A 124 10.77 -1.63 7.00
N VAL A 125 9.61 -2.28 7.15
CA VAL A 125 8.64 -1.96 8.21
C VAL A 125 9.14 -2.43 9.59
N ARG A 126 9.90 -3.53 9.63
CA ARG A 126 10.48 -4.11 10.86
C ARG A 126 11.73 -3.37 11.32
#